data_AF-A0A0P4R369-F1
#
_entry.id   AF-A0A0P4R369-F1
#
_cell.length_a   1.000
_cell.length_b   1.000
_cell.length_c   1.000
_cell.angle_alpha   90.00
_cell.angle_beta   90.00
_cell.angle_gamma   90.00
#
_symmetry.space_group_name_H-M   'P 1'
#
loop_
_entity.id
_entity.type
_entity.pdbx_description
1 polymer ?
#
loop_
_entity_poly.entity_id
_entity_poly.type
_entity_poly.pdbx_seq_one_letter_code
_entity_poly.pdbx_strand_id
1 'polypeptide(L)'
;MPGTWHAWDTETQGAQGVHTRLWLADVEATSWASVDYDGRQLSTFAVAQYGPRRLWDEVALAYEGYVAAGRPGVPRHRLRISPDGSGTRHHVTLS
;
A
#
# COMPACT_ATOMS: atom_id res chain seq x y z
N MET A 1 -1.34 1.39 7.30
CA MET A 1 -0.51 1.66 8.49
C MET A 1 -0.60 3.13 8.82
N PRO A 2 -0.69 3.52 10.11
CA PRO A 2 -0.68 4.93 10.50
C PRO A 2 0.59 5.63 10.01
N GLY A 3 0.45 6.87 9.53
CA GLY A 3 1.57 7.70 9.08
C GLY A 3 2.27 7.20 7.81
N THR A 4 1.59 6.40 6.99
CA THR A 4 2.13 5.88 5.71
C THR A 4 1.27 6.37 4.54
N TRP A 5 1.90 6.95 3.53
CA TRP A 5 1.28 7.19 2.24
C TRP A 5 1.61 6.05 1.27
N HIS A 6 0.78 5.88 0.25
CA HIS A 6 1.00 4.91 -0.81
C HIS A 6 0.68 5.51 -2.18
N ALA A 7 1.34 5.00 -3.21
CA ALA A 7 1.05 5.33 -4.60
C ALA A 7 1.20 4.10 -5.50
N TRP A 8 0.40 4.04 -6.55
CA TRP A 8 0.51 3.04 -7.60
C TRP A 8 1.17 3.67 -8.82
N ASP A 9 2.17 2.98 -9.36
CA ASP A 9 2.79 3.29 -10.63
C ASP A 9 2.51 2.14 -11.60
N THR A 10 1.66 2.42 -12.59
CA THR A 10 1.31 1.50 -13.69
C THR A 10 2.00 1.87 -14.99
N GLU A 11 2.75 2.98 -15.01
CA GLU A 11 3.49 3.49 -16.17
C GLU A 11 4.99 3.26 -15.95
N THR A 12 5.36 2.03 -15.58
CA THR A 12 6.73 1.59 -15.38
C THR A 12 7.49 1.45 -16.71
N GLN A 13 7.48 2.52 -17.52
CA GLN A 13 8.22 2.61 -18.78
C GLN A 13 9.73 2.60 -18.46
N GLY A 14 10.35 1.44 -18.56
CA GLY A 14 11.80 1.24 -18.37
C GLY A 14 12.20 0.19 -17.34
N ALA A 15 11.28 -0.27 -16.49
CA ALA A 15 11.52 -1.37 -15.56
C ALA A 15 11.12 -2.70 -16.22
N GLN A 16 12.09 -3.41 -16.80
CA GLN A 16 11.86 -4.71 -17.44
C GLN A 16 11.24 -5.69 -16.42
N GLY A 17 10.09 -6.28 -16.78
CA GLY A 17 9.41 -7.26 -15.94
C GLY A 17 8.52 -6.68 -14.82
N VAL A 18 8.33 -5.36 -14.76
CA VAL A 18 7.41 -4.73 -13.79
C VAL A 18 6.18 -4.22 -14.53
N HIS A 19 5.02 -4.80 -14.22
CA HIS A 19 3.72 -4.36 -14.74
C HIS A 19 3.10 -3.29 -13.84
N THR A 20 3.28 -3.39 -12.53
CA THR A 20 2.74 -2.44 -11.56
C THR A 20 3.66 -2.36 -10.36
N ARG A 21 3.94 -1.14 -9.89
CA ARG A 21 4.70 -0.89 -8.68
C ARG A 21 3.82 -0.22 -7.62
N LEU A 22 3.86 -0.75 -6.40
CA LEU A 22 3.34 -0.09 -5.21
C LEU A 22 4.49 0.62 -4.51
N TRP A 23 4.32 1.91 -4.22
CA TRP A 23 5.18 2.66 -3.31
C TRP A 23 4.50 2.83 -1.96
N LEU A 24 5.29 2.71 -0.89
CA LEU A 24 4.95 3.04 0.49
C LEU A 24 6.02 3.96 1.03
N ALA A 25 5.65 5.01 1.75
CA ALA A 25 6.59 5.77 2.56
C ALA A 25 5.94 6.38 3.78
N ASP A 26 6.73 6.61 4.82
CA ASP A 26 6.26 7.38 5.96
C ASP A 26 6.13 8.87 5.59
N VAL A 27 5.34 9.59 6.39
CA VAL A 27 5.11 11.04 6.19
C VAL A 27 6.34 11.90 6.44
N GLU A 28 7.36 11.36 7.12
CA GLU A 28 8.63 12.03 7.40
C GLU A 28 9.70 11.74 6.33
N ALA A 29 9.36 10.92 5.32
CA ALA A 29 10.25 10.43 4.27
C ALA A 29 11.53 9.73 4.78
N THR A 30 11.49 9.11 5.96
CA THR A 30 12.64 8.39 6.56
C THR A 30 12.64 6.90 6.22
N SER A 31 11.46 6.34 5.93
CA SER A 31 11.28 4.95 5.56
C SER A 31 10.45 4.83 4.29
N TRP A 32 10.84 3.89 3.41
CA TRP A 32 10.09 3.59 2.19
C TRP A 32 10.15 2.10 1.83
N ALA A 33 9.18 1.65 1.05
CA ALA A 33 9.18 0.36 0.38
C ALA A 33 8.60 0.47 -1.03
N SER A 34 9.11 -0.33 -1.96
CA SER A 34 8.54 -0.55 -3.28
C SER A 34 8.26 -2.03 -3.50
N VAL A 35 7.11 -2.35 -4.08
CA VAL A 35 6.72 -3.73 -4.41
C VAL A 35 6.40 -3.82 -5.89
N ASP A 36 7.09 -4.71 -6.58
CA ASP A 36 6.93 -4.92 -8.01
C ASP A 36 6.08 -6.15 -8.28
N TYR A 37 5.00 -5.92 -9.01
CA TYR A 37 4.16 -6.96 -9.58
C TYR A 37 4.45 -7.08 -11.07
N ASP A 38 4.73 -8.32 -11.51
CA ASP A 38 5.05 -8.66 -12.90
C ASP A 38 3.82 -8.83 -13.80
N GLY A 39 2.61 -8.71 -13.25
CA GLY A 39 1.36 -8.94 -13.97
C GLY A 39 0.91 -10.40 -14.01
N ARG A 40 1.65 -11.32 -13.36
CA ARG A 40 1.44 -12.78 -13.48
C ARG A 40 1.46 -13.50 -12.14
N GLN A 41 2.49 -13.30 -11.32
CA GLN A 41 2.74 -14.04 -10.09
C GLN A 41 2.12 -13.30 -8.89
N LEU A 42 1.21 -13.97 -8.18
CA LEU A 42 0.51 -13.40 -7.01
C LEU A 42 1.04 -13.88 -5.65
N SER A 43 1.97 -14.83 -5.65
CA SER A 43 2.51 -15.45 -4.43
C SER A 43 3.84 -14.85 -3.97
N THR A 44 4.59 -14.23 -4.87
CA THR A 44 5.91 -13.65 -4.58
C THR A 44 6.09 -12.37 -5.37
N PHE A 45 6.62 -11.35 -4.71
CA PHE A 45 6.84 -10.03 -5.28
C PHE A 45 8.30 -9.60 -5.04
N ALA A 46 8.87 -8.83 -5.96
CA ALA A 46 10.15 -8.20 -5.73
C ALA A 46 9.94 -6.97 -4.84
N VAL A 47 10.60 -6.94 -3.68
CA VAL A 47 10.44 -5.88 -2.69
C VAL A 47 11.79 -5.20 -2.44
N ALA A 48 11.81 -3.88 -2.52
CA ALA A 48 12.92 -3.06 -2.01
C ALA A 48 12.40 -2.19 -0.87
N GLN A 49 13.20 -2.02 0.18
CA GLN A 49 12.80 -1.23 1.34
C GLN A 49 14.00 -0.63 2.07
N TYR A 50 13.80 0.55 2.64
CA TYR A 50 14.82 1.33 3.33
C TYR A 50 14.24 2.08 4.53
N GLY A 51 15.11 2.41 5.47
CA GLY A 51 14.79 3.18 6.67
C GLY A 51 14.57 2.33 7.91
N PRO A 52 14.31 2.97 9.06
CA PRO A 52 14.11 2.31 10.34
C PRO A 52 12.84 1.44 10.37
N ARG A 53 11.82 1.77 9.58
CA ARG A 53 10.60 0.97 9.47
C ARG A 53 10.63 0.10 8.21
N ARG A 54 10.32 -1.18 8.37
CA ARG A 54 10.11 -2.10 7.24
C ARG A 54 8.64 -2.08 6.83
N LEU A 55 8.25 -1.06 6.08
CA LEU A 55 6.85 -0.75 5.80
C LEU A 55 6.10 -1.88 5.07
N TRP A 56 6.76 -2.61 4.18
CA TRP A 56 6.14 -3.76 3.53
C TRP A 56 5.91 -4.92 4.51
N ASP A 57 6.90 -5.20 5.37
CA ASP A 57 6.79 -6.26 6.37
C ASP A 57 5.66 -5.98 7.37
N GLU A 58 5.48 -4.71 7.76
CA GLU A 58 4.34 -4.29 8.59
C GLU A 58 2.99 -4.54 7.89
N VAL A 59 2.88 -4.26 6.59
CA VAL A 59 1.68 -4.52 5.80
C VAL A 59 1.42 -6.03 5.67
N ALA A 60 2.46 -6.81 5.37
CA ALA A 60 2.37 -8.26 5.26
C ALA A 60 1.90 -8.88 6.59
N LEU A 61 2.49 -8.46 7.72
CA LEU A 61 2.10 -8.92 9.05
C LEU A 61 0.64 -8.61 9.37
N ALA A 62 0.17 -7.40 9.05
CA ALA A 62 -1.22 -7.03 9.28
C ALA A 62 -2.18 -7.80 8.36
N TYR A 63 -1.79 -8.08 7.12
CA TYR A 63 -2.56 -8.90 6.20
C TYR A 63 -2.63 -10.36 6.67
N GLU A 64 -1.53 -10.93 7.15
CA GLU A 64 -1.51 -12.25 7.77
C GLU A 64 -2.42 -12.32 8.99
N GLY A 65 -2.39 -11.30 9.86
CA GLY A 65 -3.31 -11.18 10.99
C GLY A 65 -4.78 -11.13 10.55
N TYR A 66 -5.09 -10.37 9.50
CA TYR A 66 -6.43 -10.31 8.91
C TYR A 66 -6.88 -11.66 8.34
N VAL A 67 -5.99 -12.37 7.64
CA VAL A 67 -6.27 -13.71 7.09
C VAL A 67 -6.48 -14.73 8.22
N ALA A 68 -5.62 -14.71 9.24
CA ALA A 68 -5.72 -15.58 10.40
C ALA A 68 -7.00 -15.33 11.20
N ALA A 69 -7.49 -14.09 11.25
CA ALA A 69 -8.77 -13.73 11.85
C ALA A 69 -10.00 -14.14 11.02
N GLY A 70 -9.82 -14.85 9.91
CA GLY A 70 -10.91 -15.31 9.05
C GLY A 70 -11.44 -14.25 8.09
N ARG A 71 -10.63 -13.23 7.77
CA ARG A 71 -10.98 -12.12 6.87
C ARG A 71 -12.26 -11.41 7.31
N PRO A 72 -12.33 -10.90 8.56
CA PRO A 72 -13.53 -10.24 9.07
C PRO A 72 -13.89 -9.10 8.13
N GLY A 73 -15.09 -9.17 7.54
CA GLY A 73 -15.53 -8.15 6.60
C GLY A 73 -15.46 -6.77 7.25
N VAL A 74 -14.93 -5.77 6.55
CA VAL A 74 -14.99 -4.39 7.02
C VAL A 74 -16.48 -4.07 7.19
N PRO A 75 -16.99 -3.82 8.42
CA PRO A 75 -18.38 -3.40 8.57
C PRO A 75 -18.57 -2.19 7.67
N ARG A 76 -19.68 -2.12 6.94
CA ARG A 76 -19.96 -1.14 5.89
C ARG A 76 -19.93 0.30 6.44
N HIS A 77 -18.75 0.85 6.69
CA HIS A 77 -18.54 2.26 6.88
C HIS A 77 -18.61 2.87 5.49
N ARG A 78 -19.75 3.52 5.22
CA ARG A 78 -20.08 4.15 3.95
C ARG A 78 -19.04 5.23 3.63
N LEU A 79 -18.03 4.89 2.84
CA LEU A 79 -17.07 5.83 2.30
C LEU A 79 -17.77 6.67 1.22
N ARG A 80 -18.17 7.91 1.54
CA ARG A 80 -18.68 8.85 0.54
C ARG A 80 -17.47 9.49 -0.16
N ILE A 81 -17.08 8.93 -1.31
CA ILE A 81 -16.07 9.53 -2.17
C ILE A 81 -16.79 10.62 -2.98
N SER A 82 -16.49 11.89 -2.68
CA SER A 82 -16.79 13.00 -3.59
C SER A 82 -15.54 13.23 -4.44
N PRO A 83 -15.62 13.20 -5.78
CA PRO A 83 -14.49 13.58 -6.61
C PRO A 83 -14.34 15.10 -6.57
N ASP A 84 -13.32 15.61 -5.89
CA ASP A 84 -12.76 16.91 -6.18
C ASP A 84 -11.52 16.72 -7.07
N GLY A 85 -11.57 17.34 -8.26
CA GLY A 85 -10.48 17.27 -9.21
C GLY A 85 -9.18 17.73 -8.55
N SER A 86 -8.11 16.96 -8.78
CA SER A 86 -6.74 17.17 -8.29
C SER A 86 -6.53 16.96 -6.78
N GLY A 87 -6.57 15.69 -6.36
CA GLY A 87 -5.84 15.19 -5.19
C GLY A 87 -6.74 14.77 -4.03
N THR A 88 -6.98 13.46 -3.91
CA THR A 88 -7.81 12.94 -2.82
C THR A 88 -7.06 12.99 -1.49
N ARG A 89 -7.41 13.95 -0.63
CA ARG A 89 -7.00 13.99 0.78
C ARG A 89 -8.04 13.27 1.64
N HIS A 90 -7.66 12.15 2.24
CA HIS A 90 -8.54 11.41 3.16
C HIS A 90 -8.22 11.78 4.62
N HIS A 91 -9.13 12.49 5.28
CA HIS A 91 -9.18 12.56 6.75
C HIS A 91 -10.16 11.50 7.25
N VAL A 92 -9.68 10.58 8.09
CA VAL A 92 -10.52 9.65 8.87
C VAL A 92 -10.44 10.11 10.32
N THR A 93 -11.55 10.59 10.87
CA THR A 93 -11.67 10.86 12.31
C THR A 93 -12.30 9.64 12.97
N LEU A 94 -11.61 9.09 13.95
CA LEU A 94 -12.10 8.05 14.84
C LEU A 94 -12.86 8.73 15.98
N SER A 95 -14.07 8.26 16.29
CA SER A 95 -14.85 8.65 17.48
C SER A 95 -14.87 7.51 18.48
#